data_AF-A0A918CH53-F1
#
_entry.id   AF-A0A918CH53-F1
#
_cell.length_a   1.000
_cell.length_b   1.000
_cell.length_c   1.000
_cell.angle_alpha   90.00
_cell.angle_beta   90.00
_cell.angle_gamma   90.00
#
_symmetry.space_group_name_H-M   'P 1'
#
loop_
_entity.id
_entity.type
_entity.pdbx_description
1 polymer ?
#
loop_
_entity_poly.entity_id
_entity_poly.type
_entity_poly.pdbx_seq_one_letter_code
_entity_poly.pdbx_strand_id
1 'polypeptide(L)'
;MEIRQIPVPERLGVPAAREFEQAALLLAAIEHETWGDDDFALSAAELLAAARGTHLRRVAFGAWEGDELLGRSSAVWDEDPEAESAEVHVVVAARHRRRGIGRALLEVAERAALDAGKLALDSFSDHPEASLPGPGDGLRAPAETAGDAEIPANSAAAGFAAATGYELGQIERVSLLDTAGRATELQAQLGAVEASAADAGYRVVAWRDAAPDSLVDAYAAAREHMSRDIPAGALQIDAERWDRARVRAWESELLSGGTTLLSCAVVDAGGDVAGYTVLELPPGRPVAYQDDTIVLGPHRGHRLGLLLKLANLVALHEAAPERTRVHTWNADENAHMLRINLGLGFRPYGLSAVWERRVAADRRPTSLS
;
A
#
# COMPACT_ATOMS: atom_id res chain seq x y z
N MET A 1 8.63 -10.16 -29.71
CA MET A 1 7.99 -9.84 -28.43
C MET A 1 6.57 -10.37 -28.43
N GLU A 2 6.20 -11.12 -27.39
CA GLU A 2 4.87 -11.66 -27.15
C GLU A 2 4.35 -11.09 -25.82
N ILE A 3 3.06 -10.74 -25.73
CA ILE A 3 2.42 -10.38 -24.46
C ILE A 3 1.42 -11.47 -24.12
N ARG A 4 1.56 -12.06 -22.93
CA ARG A 4 0.64 -13.09 -22.43
C ARG A 4 0.38 -12.93 -20.94
N GLN A 5 -0.76 -13.45 -20.50
CA GLN A 5 -1.11 -13.49 -19.08
C GLN A 5 -0.13 -14.40 -18.34
N ILE A 6 0.33 -13.96 -17.17
CA ILE A 6 1.16 -14.76 -16.27
C ILE A 6 0.21 -15.61 -15.42
N PRO A 7 0.24 -16.94 -15.52
CA PRO A 7 -0.65 -17.80 -14.75
C PRO A 7 -0.29 -17.75 -13.26
N VAL A 8 -1.32 -17.81 -12.40
CA VAL A 8 -1.14 -17.97 -10.95
C VAL A 8 -0.95 -19.46 -10.66
N PRO A 9 0.21 -19.90 -10.15
CA PRO A 9 0.48 -21.32 -9.95
C PRO A 9 -0.21 -21.89 -8.71
N GLU A 10 -0.38 -23.22 -8.66
CA GLU A 10 -0.87 -23.95 -7.47
C GLU A 10 0.19 -24.04 -6.35
N ARG A 11 1.46 -23.92 -6.67
CA ARG A 11 2.56 -23.84 -5.70
C ARG A 11 3.82 -23.32 -6.39
N LEU A 12 4.74 -22.77 -5.61
CA LEU A 12 6.06 -22.35 -6.08
C LEU A 12 7.01 -23.55 -6.23
N GLY A 13 8.16 -23.33 -6.88
CA GLY A 13 9.22 -24.30 -7.07
C GLY A 13 8.88 -25.42 -8.07
N VAL A 14 7.98 -25.14 -9.02
CA VAL A 14 7.58 -26.09 -10.08
C VAL A 14 7.72 -25.48 -11.46
N PRO A 15 7.85 -26.30 -12.51
CA PRO A 15 7.87 -25.81 -13.88
C PRO A 15 6.71 -24.87 -14.23
N ALA A 16 5.50 -25.16 -13.73
CA ALA A 16 4.31 -24.33 -13.96
C ALA A 16 4.35 -22.95 -13.26
N ALA A 17 5.22 -22.75 -12.26
CA ALA A 17 5.38 -21.48 -11.54
C ALA A 17 6.49 -20.59 -12.13
N ARG A 18 7.26 -21.10 -13.10
CA ARG A 18 8.46 -20.42 -13.62
C ARG A 18 8.19 -18.99 -14.06
N GLU A 19 7.11 -18.77 -14.83
CA GLU A 19 6.78 -17.42 -15.31
C GLU A 19 6.42 -16.46 -14.17
N PHE A 20 5.67 -16.96 -13.19
CA PHE A 20 5.28 -16.21 -12.00
C PHE A 20 6.50 -15.84 -11.14
N GLU A 21 7.42 -16.77 -10.95
CA GLU A 21 8.66 -16.55 -10.20
C GLU A 21 9.61 -15.60 -10.92
N GLN A 22 9.71 -15.68 -12.26
CA GLN A 22 10.47 -14.70 -13.04
C GLN A 22 9.87 -13.29 -12.93
N ALA A 23 8.55 -13.18 -12.89
CA ALA A 23 7.86 -11.92 -12.68
C ALA A 23 8.11 -11.33 -11.29
N ALA A 24 8.12 -12.17 -10.23
CA ALA A 24 8.50 -11.76 -8.89
C ALA A 24 9.94 -11.24 -8.82
N LEU A 25 10.88 -11.95 -9.45
CA LEU A 25 12.29 -11.54 -9.50
C LEU A 25 12.48 -10.22 -10.26
N LEU A 26 11.72 -9.98 -11.34
CA LEU A 26 11.76 -8.71 -12.06
C LEU A 26 11.28 -7.55 -11.18
N LEU A 27 10.18 -7.73 -10.44
CA LEU A 27 9.68 -6.69 -9.53
C LEU A 27 10.71 -6.38 -8.45
N ALA A 28 11.21 -7.39 -7.76
CA ALA A 28 12.24 -7.23 -6.73
C ALA A 28 13.48 -6.49 -7.25
N ALA A 29 13.94 -6.81 -8.47
CA ALA A 29 15.08 -6.13 -9.08
C ALA A 29 14.80 -4.64 -9.40
N ILE A 30 13.55 -4.31 -9.74
CA ILE A 30 13.14 -2.92 -10.04
C ILE A 30 12.97 -2.12 -8.74
N GLU A 31 12.45 -2.73 -7.67
CA GLU A 31 12.42 -2.10 -6.35
C GLU A 31 13.84 -1.79 -5.88
N HIS A 32 14.77 -2.74 -6.02
CA HIS A 32 16.17 -2.51 -5.69
C HIS A 32 16.83 -1.42 -6.55
N GLU A 33 16.58 -1.40 -7.86
CA GLU A 33 17.06 -0.34 -8.75
C GLU A 33 16.53 1.04 -8.32
N THR A 34 15.28 1.09 -7.87
CA THR A 34 14.61 2.33 -7.47
C THR A 34 15.15 2.81 -6.13
N TRP A 35 15.00 2.00 -5.08
CA TRP A 35 15.24 2.42 -3.69
C TRP A 35 16.69 2.23 -3.22
N GLY A 36 17.47 1.39 -3.90
CA GLY A 36 18.84 1.07 -3.54
C GLY A 36 18.97 0.00 -2.45
N ASP A 37 17.86 -0.59 -2.02
CA ASP A 37 17.78 -1.73 -1.11
C ASP A 37 16.54 -2.60 -1.42
N ASP A 38 16.40 -3.71 -0.71
CA ASP A 38 15.32 -4.69 -0.94
C ASP A 38 14.11 -4.48 -0.01
N ASP A 39 13.94 -3.30 0.59
CA ASP A 39 12.92 -3.08 1.61
C ASP A 39 11.52 -3.31 1.09
N PHE A 40 11.23 -2.92 -0.15
CA PHE A 40 9.93 -3.09 -0.81
C PHE A 40 9.87 -4.27 -1.79
N ALA A 41 10.93 -5.08 -1.86
CA ALA A 41 11.02 -6.21 -2.79
C ALA A 41 10.13 -7.39 -2.35
N LEU A 42 8.89 -7.43 -2.85
CA LEU A 42 7.96 -8.53 -2.61
C LEU A 42 8.50 -9.88 -3.10
N SER A 43 8.36 -10.92 -2.28
CA SER A 43 8.71 -12.28 -2.66
C SER A 43 7.63 -12.93 -3.54
N ALA A 44 8.00 -14.01 -4.24
CA ALA A 44 7.02 -14.83 -4.97
C ALA A 44 5.95 -15.44 -4.04
N ALA A 45 6.27 -15.68 -2.76
CA ALA A 45 5.31 -16.21 -1.79
C ALA A 45 4.24 -15.17 -1.45
N GLU A 46 4.65 -13.92 -1.22
CA GLU A 46 3.73 -12.81 -0.96
C GLU A 46 2.85 -12.52 -2.18
N LEU A 47 3.44 -12.48 -3.37
CA LEU A 47 2.66 -12.29 -4.60
C LEU A 47 1.67 -13.43 -4.84
N LEU A 48 2.04 -14.68 -4.53
CA LEU A 48 1.15 -15.83 -4.69
C LEU A 48 -0.01 -15.79 -3.70
N ALA A 49 0.25 -15.39 -2.46
CA ALA A 49 -0.77 -15.19 -1.45
C ALA A 49 -1.76 -14.10 -1.89
N ALA A 50 -1.25 -12.94 -2.30
CA ALA A 50 -2.06 -11.83 -2.81
C ALA A 50 -2.89 -12.23 -4.04
N ALA A 51 -2.32 -13.02 -4.96
CA ALA A 51 -3.01 -13.51 -6.15
C ALA A 51 -4.14 -14.52 -5.84
N ARG A 52 -4.19 -15.06 -4.62
CA ARG A 52 -5.23 -15.98 -4.13
C ARG A 52 -6.21 -15.33 -3.17
N GLY A 53 -6.06 -14.03 -2.93
CA GLY A 53 -7.04 -13.22 -2.22
C GLY A 53 -8.44 -13.39 -2.81
N THR A 54 -9.45 -13.22 -1.96
CA THR A 54 -10.85 -13.46 -2.34
C THR A 54 -11.66 -12.19 -2.54
N HIS A 55 -11.14 -11.02 -2.12
CA HIS A 55 -11.83 -9.74 -2.25
C HIS A 55 -11.27 -8.88 -3.39
N LEU A 56 -9.97 -9.00 -3.67
CA LEU A 56 -9.34 -8.30 -4.77
C LEU A 56 -9.05 -9.27 -5.91
N ARG A 57 -9.57 -8.94 -7.09
CA ARG A 57 -9.21 -9.64 -8.32
C ARG A 57 -7.86 -9.12 -8.80
N ARG A 58 -6.92 -10.02 -9.08
CA ARG A 58 -5.60 -9.67 -9.61
C ARG A 58 -5.33 -10.40 -10.93
N VAL A 59 -4.91 -9.65 -11.94
CA VAL A 59 -4.42 -10.21 -13.21
C VAL A 59 -3.08 -9.61 -13.54
N ALA A 60 -2.17 -10.41 -14.12
CA ALA A 60 -0.84 -9.95 -14.50
C ALA A 60 -0.49 -10.44 -15.91
N PHE A 61 0.27 -9.64 -16.63
CA PHE A 61 0.74 -9.92 -17.99
C PHE A 61 2.25 -9.72 -18.05
N GLY A 62 2.91 -10.54 -18.86
CA GLY A 62 4.36 -10.44 -19.12
C GLY A 62 4.62 -10.15 -20.59
N ALA A 63 5.64 -9.35 -20.87
CA ALA A 63 6.18 -9.15 -22.21
C ALA A 63 7.44 -10.01 -22.37
N TRP A 64 7.45 -10.90 -23.35
CA TRP A 64 8.44 -11.95 -23.50
C TRP A 64 9.18 -11.90 -24.84
N GLU A 65 10.45 -12.29 -24.83
CA GLU A 65 11.24 -12.62 -26.02
C GLU A 65 11.88 -13.99 -25.80
N GLY A 66 11.25 -15.04 -26.35
CA GLY A 66 11.55 -16.41 -25.94
C GLY A 66 11.18 -16.64 -24.47
N ASP A 67 12.16 -17.06 -23.67
CA ASP A 67 12.02 -17.31 -22.22
C ASP A 67 12.40 -16.08 -21.36
N GLU A 68 12.82 -14.98 -21.98
CA GLU A 68 13.21 -13.76 -21.27
C GLU A 68 12.00 -12.85 -21.03
N LEU A 69 11.74 -12.55 -19.75
CA LEU A 69 10.75 -11.56 -19.34
C LEU A 69 11.36 -10.16 -19.44
N LEU A 70 10.77 -9.32 -20.29
CA LEU A 70 11.22 -7.95 -20.57
C LEU A 70 10.53 -6.91 -19.67
N GLY A 71 9.31 -7.21 -19.24
CA GLY A 71 8.45 -6.31 -18.47
C GLY A 71 7.18 -7.03 -18.00
N ARG A 72 6.52 -6.46 -17.00
CA ARG A 72 5.27 -6.95 -16.42
C ARG A 72 4.26 -5.81 -16.31
N SER A 73 2.99 -6.11 -16.50
CA SER A 73 1.90 -5.29 -16.00
C SER A 73 0.97 -6.10 -15.10
N SER A 74 0.21 -5.39 -14.27
CA SER A 74 -0.89 -5.96 -13.49
C SER A 74 -2.08 -5.01 -13.47
N ALA A 75 -3.26 -5.58 -13.29
CA ALA A 75 -4.47 -4.86 -12.93
C ALA A 75 -5.09 -5.52 -11.69
N VAL A 76 -5.50 -4.71 -10.73
CA VAL A 76 -6.09 -5.12 -9.44
C VAL A 76 -7.34 -4.31 -9.18
N TRP A 77 -8.43 -4.95 -8.76
CA TRP A 77 -9.68 -4.26 -8.41
C TRP A 77 -10.48 -5.03 -7.35
N ASP A 78 -11.33 -4.34 -6.60
CA ASP A 78 -12.28 -4.96 -5.68
C ASP A 78 -13.40 -5.67 -6.47
N GLU A 79 -13.74 -6.90 -6.06
CA GLU A 79 -14.84 -7.68 -6.64
C GLU A 79 -16.23 -7.16 -6.22
N ASP A 80 -16.31 -6.17 -5.33
CA ASP A 80 -17.55 -5.43 -5.07
C ASP A 80 -18.09 -4.82 -6.39
N PRO A 81 -19.36 -5.08 -6.76
CA PRO A 81 -19.97 -4.54 -7.96
C PRO A 81 -20.12 -3.01 -7.95
N GLU A 82 -20.04 -2.36 -6.77
CA GLU A 82 -20.06 -0.90 -6.63
C GLU A 82 -18.68 -0.26 -6.81
N ALA A 83 -17.60 -1.04 -6.81
CA ALA A 83 -16.25 -0.53 -7.00
C ALA A 83 -16.03 -0.06 -8.46
N GLU A 84 -15.54 1.16 -8.64
CA GLU A 84 -15.34 1.82 -9.93
C GLU A 84 -13.87 1.91 -10.34
N SER A 85 -12.92 1.67 -9.43
CA SER A 85 -11.49 1.82 -9.69
C SER A 85 -10.74 0.51 -9.87
N ALA A 86 -9.58 0.61 -10.51
CA ALA A 86 -8.60 -0.46 -10.61
C ALA A 86 -7.18 0.13 -10.54
N GLU A 87 -6.31 -0.49 -9.76
CA GLU A 87 -4.89 -0.23 -9.81
C GLU A 87 -4.29 -0.95 -11.02
N VAL A 88 -3.62 -0.20 -11.90
CA VAL A 88 -2.88 -0.69 -13.05
C VAL A 88 -1.42 -0.30 -12.88
N HIS A 89 -0.53 -1.28 -12.82
CA HIS A 89 0.90 -1.05 -12.64
C HIS A 89 1.70 -1.65 -13.80
N VAL A 90 2.74 -0.95 -14.26
CA VAL A 90 3.58 -1.37 -15.39
C VAL A 90 5.05 -1.15 -15.06
N VAL A 91 5.83 -2.22 -15.22
CA VAL A 91 7.28 -2.18 -15.05
C VAL A 91 7.99 -2.79 -16.25
N VAL A 92 9.11 -2.19 -16.66
CA VAL A 92 9.95 -2.67 -17.76
C VAL A 92 11.41 -2.62 -17.32
N ALA A 93 12.12 -3.73 -17.50
CA ALA A 93 13.54 -3.82 -17.18
C ALA A 93 14.31 -2.70 -17.90
N ALA A 94 15.23 -2.03 -17.19
CA ALA A 94 15.92 -0.83 -17.68
C ALA A 94 16.51 -0.98 -19.10
N ARG A 95 17.15 -2.13 -19.37
CA ARG A 95 17.76 -2.48 -20.66
C ARG A 95 16.77 -2.62 -21.84
N HIS A 96 15.48 -2.67 -21.57
CA HIS A 96 14.42 -2.84 -22.59
C HIS A 96 13.44 -1.66 -22.64
N ARG A 97 13.65 -0.61 -21.85
CA ARG A 97 12.83 0.61 -21.89
C ARG A 97 12.94 1.30 -23.26
N ARG A 98 11.98 2.19 -23.56
CA ARG A 98 11.91 2.97 -24.82
C ARG A 98 11.77 2.16 -26.12
N ARG A 99 11.29 0.91 -26.04
CA ARG A 99 10.99 0.03 -27.18
C ARG A 99 9.48 -0.17 -27.46
N GLY A 100 8.62 0.61 -26.80
CA GLY A 100 7.15 0.46 -26.89
C GLY A 100 6.55 -0.60 -25.96
N ILE A 101 7.38 -1.38 -25.25
CA ILE A 101 6.95 -2.48 -24.36
C ILE A 101 5.99 -2.00 -23.27
N GLY A 102 6.32 -0.90 -22.58
CA GLY A 102 5.48 -0.35 -21.51
C GLY A 102 4.08 0.03 -21.99
N ARG A 103 3.96 0.60 -23.19
CA ARG A 103 2.65 0.94 -23.78
C ARG A 103 1.83 -0.31 -24.06
N ALA A 104 2.44 -1.32 -24.67
CA ALA A 104 1.75 -2.57 -24.99
C ALA A 104 1.34 -3.35 -23.73
N LEU A 105 2.14 -3.30 -22.66
CA LEU A 105 1.80 -3.87 -21.35
C LEU A 105 0.69 -3.10 -20.63
N LEU A 106 0.70 -1.77 -20.72
CA LEU A 106 -0.36 -0.93 -20.17
C LEU A 106 -1.70 -1.25 -20.84
N GLU A 107 -1.73 -1.29 -22.17
CA GLU A 107 -2.94 -1.54 -22.96
C GLU A 107 -3.66 -2.84 -22.54
N VAL A 108 -2.93 -3.93 -22.28
CA VAL A 108 -3.56 -5.20 -21.86
C VAL A 108 -4.08 -5.17 -20.42
N ALA A 109 -3.41 -4.46 -19.52
CA ALA A 109 -3.84 -4.33 -18.13
C ALA A 109 -5.04 -3.38 -18.00
N GLU A 110 -5.01 -2.23 -18.68
CA GLU A 110 -6.15 -1.33 -18.79
C GLU A 110 -7.35 -2.03 -19.42
N ARG A 111 -7.14 -2.83 -20.47
CA ARG A 111 -8.23 -3.58 -21.09
C ARG A 111 -8.88 -4.55 -20.11
N ALA A 112 -8.10 -5.27 -19.31
CA ALA A 112 -8.64 -6.18 -18.31
C ALA A 112 -9.49 -5.45 -17.24
N ALA A 113 -9.01 -4.29 -16.76
CA ALA A 113 -9.75 -3.46 -15.81
C ALA A 113 -11.05 -2.89 -16.42
N LEU A 114 -10.97 -2.38 -17.65
CA LEU A 114 -12.11 -1.80 -18.36
C LEU A 114 -13.17 -2.85 -18.73
N ASP A 115 -12.75 -4.06 -19.13
CA ASP A 115 -13.64 -5.19 -19.39
C ASP A 115 -14.34 -5.65 -18.09
N ALA A 116 -13.71 -5.44 -16.93
CA ALA A 116 -14.30 -5.62 -15.60
C ALA A 116 -15.15 -4.43 -15.12
N GLY A 117 -15.33 -3.39 -15.95
CA GLY A 117 -16.18 -2.24 -15.67
C GLY A 117 -15.51 -1.13 -14.85
N LYS A 118 -14.20 -1.19 -14.62
CA LYS A 118 -13.46 -0.20 -13.82
C LYS A 118 -13.06 0.98 -14.70
N LEU A 119 -13.54 2.17 -14.35
CA LEU A 119 -13.43 3.38 -15.18
C LEU A 119 -12.44 4.40 -14.61
N ALA A 120 -12.06 4.30 -13.33
CA ALA A 120 -10.92 5.01 -12.76
C ALA A 120 -9.74 4.05 -12.71
N LEU A 121 -8.63 4.41 -13.36
CA LEU A 121 -7.42 3.59 -13.40
C LEU A 121 -6.32 4.33 -12.65
N ASP A 122 -5.83 3.74 -11.57
CA ASP A 122 -4.78 4.33 -10.75
C ASP A 122 -3.43 3.64 -10.99
N SER A 123 -2.33 4.36 -10.86
CA SER A 123 -0.98 3.81 -10.93
C SER A 123 -0.08 4.58 -9.97
N PHE A 124 0.96 3.92 -9.48
CA PHE A 124 1.95 4.52 -8.60
C PHE A 124 3.29 4.68 -9.31
N SER A 125 4.10 5.63 -8.84
CA SER A 125 5.51 5.69 -9.18
C SER A 125 6.30 6.23 -8.00
N ASP A 126 7.39 5.55 -7.67
CA ASP A 126 8.21 5.87 -6.52
C ASP A 126 9.45 6.69 -6.89
N HIS A 127 9.78 7.63 -6.02
CA HIS A 127 10.85 8.60 -6.17
C HIS A 127 11.66 8.66 -4.87
N PRO A 128 12.82 7.96 -4.78
CA PRO A 128 13.68 8.00 -3.60
C PRO A 128 14.12 9.42 -3.29
N GLU A 129 14.41 9.72 -2.02
CA GLU A 129 14.84 11.04 -1.55
C GLU A 129 15.99 11.62 -2.40
N ALA A 130 16.96 10.79 -2.79
CA ALA A 130 18.10 11.19 -3.61
C ALA A 130 17.76 11.62 -5.04
N SER A 131 16.56 11.27 -5.53
CA SER A 131 16.08 11.63 -6.87
C SER A 131 15.22 12.89 -6.90
N LEU A 132 14.83 13.40 -5.72
CA LEU A 132 13.88 14.50 -5.62
C LEU A 132 14.46 15.82 -6.17
N PRO A 133 13.61 16.67 -6.79
CA PRO A 133 14.06 17.93 -7.37
C PRO A 133 14.40 18.97 -6.29
N GLY A 134 15.07 20.04 -6.71
CA GLY A 134 15.15 21.26 -5.91
C GLY A 134 13.76 21.91 -5.78
N PRO A 135 13.52 22.75 -4.74
CA PRO A 135 12.24 23.41 -4.57
C PRO A 135 11.87 24.26 -5.80
N GLY A 136 10.70 24.01 -6.38
CA GLY A 136 10.17 24.72 -7.54
C GLY A 136 10.54 24.12 -8.91
N ASP A 137 11.32 23.04 -8.94
CA ASP A 137 11.78 22.40 -10.17
C ASP A 137 10.99 21.11 -10.54
N GLY A 138 10.03 20.70 -9.70
CA GLY A 138 9.25 19.47 -9.89
C GLY A 138 7.77 19.66 -10.23
N LEU A 139 7.07 18.52 -10.31
CA LEU A 139 5.61 18.47 -10.40
C LEU A 139 5.00 18.42 -9.01
N ARG A 140 3.94 19.19 -8.81
CA ARG A 140 3.13 19.22 -7.58
C ARG A 140 1.80 18.54 -7.83
N ALA A 141 1.23 17.96 -6.78
CA ALA A 141 -0.15 17.50 -6.79
C ALA A 141 -1.12 18.66 -7.08
N PRO A 142 -2.33 18.38 -7.61
CA PRO A 142 -3.41 19.35 -7.80
C PRO A 142 -3.74 20.12 -6.52
N ALA A 143 -4.40 21.28 -6.65
CA ALA A 143 -4.66 22.18 -5.53
C ALA A 143 -5.47 21.53 -4.39
N GLU A 144 -6.34 20.59 -4.73
CA GLU A 144 -7.20 19.84 -3.82
C GLU A 144 -6.43 18.86 -2.92
N THR A 145 -5.27 18.39 -3.39
CA THR A 145 -4.37 17.43 -2.73
C THR A 145 -2.96 18.00 -2.54
N ALA A 146 -2.83 19.33 -2.58
CA ALA A 146 -1.54 19.98 -2.55
C ALA A 146 -0.97 20.05 -1.13
N GLY A 147 0.15 19.37 -0.90
CA GLY A 147 1.11 19.71 0.15
C GLY A 147 2.32 20.48 -0.41
N ASP A 148 3.50 20.29 0.17
CA ASP A 148 4.74 20.95 -0.24
C ASP A 148 5.73 20.07 -1.01
N ALA A 149 5.41 18.78 -1.23
CA ALA A 149 6.24 17.84 -1.98
C ALA A 149 6.22 18.08 -3.49
N GLU A 150 7.33 17.69 -4.14
CA GLU A 150 7.52 17.78 -5.57
C GLU A 150 8.21 16.51 -6.09
N ILE A 151 7.70 15.94 -7.18
CA ILE A 151 8.35 14.81 -7.88
C ILE A 151 9.10 15.30 -9.13
N PRO A 152 10.13 14.58 -9.62
CA PRO A 152 10.87 14.99 -10.81
C PRO A 152 10.00 14.97 -12.07
N ALA A 153 9.80 16.15 -12.68
CA ALA A 153 8.99 16.31 -13.90
C ALA A 153 9.55 15.54 -15.12
N ASN A 154 10.86 15.30 -15.12
CA ASN A 154 11.58 14.58 -16.18
C ASN A 154 11.79 13.09 -15.86
N SER A 155 11.20 12.55 -14.78
CA SER A 155 11.28 11.13 -14.49
C SER A 155 10.65 10.30 -15.61
N ALA A 156 11.18 9.10 -15.82
CA ALA A 156 10.65 8.19 -16.84
C ALA A 156 9.19 7.82 -16.57
N ALA A 157 8.82 7.69 -15.29
CA ALA A 157 7.46 7.41 -14.85
C ALA A 157 6.50 8.57 -15.14
N ALA A 158 6.84 9.80 -14.72
CA ALA A 158 5.99 10.97 -14.99
C ALA A 158 5.77 11.21 -16.48
N GLY A 159 6.84 11.09 -17.28
CA GLY A 159 6.73 11.20 -18.74
C GLY A 159 5.90 10.08 -19.38
N PHE A 160 5.92 8.87 -18.82
CA PHE A 160 5.11 7.75 -19.31
C PHE A 160 3.63 7.93 -18.93
N ALA A 161 3.33 8.30 -17.69
CA ALA A 161 1.97 8.58 -17.20
C ALA A 161 1.31 9.67 -18.06
N ALA A 162 1.95 10.83 -18.21
CA ALA A 162 1.44 11.92 -19.04
C ALA A 162 1.23 11.49 -20.51
N ALA A 163 2.15 10.74 -21.10
CA ALA A 163 2.05 10.25 -22.49
C ALA A 163 0.99 9.16 -22.70
N THR A 164 0.41 8.64 -21.62
CA THR A 164 -0.65 7.62 -21.63
C THR A 164 -1.98 8.15 -21.07
N GLY A 165 -2.05 9.45 -20.78
CA GLY A 165 -3.28 10.13 -20.35
C GLY A 165 -3.58 9.99 -18.86
N TYR A 166 -2.61 9.58 -18.06
CA TYR A 166 -2.68 9.64 -16.60
C TYR A 166 -2.24 11.01 -16.11
N GLU A 167 -2.95 11.52 -15.12
CA GLU A 167 -2.69 12.80 -14.47
C GLU A 167 -2.26 12.58 -13.02
N LEU A 168 -1.38 13.44 -12.49
CA LEU A 168 -0.94 13.36 -11.10
C LEU A 168 -2.11 13.76 -10.21
N GLY A 169 -2.56 12.84 -9.34
CA GLY A 169 -3.70 13.05 -8.44
C GLY A 169 -3.30 13.35 -7.01
N GLN A 170 -2.24 12.72 -6.49
CA GLN A 170 -1.75 12.92 -5.13
C GLN A 170 -0.25 12.57 -5.04
N ILE A 171 0.44 13.12 -4.04
CA ILE A 171 1.77 12.69 -3.66
C ILE A 171 1.71 12.19 -2.22
N GLU A 172 2.29 11.04 -1.96
CA GLU A 172 2.51 10.50 -0.63
C GLU A 172 3.97 10.63 -0.22
N ARG A 173 4.20 10.91 1.06
CA ARG A 173 5.53 10.88 1.68
C ARG A 173 5.83 9.48 2.19
N VAL A 174 6.87 8.87 1.64
CA VAL A 174 7.44 7.64 2.17
C VAL A 174 8.43 8.02 3.27
N SER A 175 8.16 7.56 4.48
CA SER A 175 8.98 7.89 5.66
C SER A 175 9.49 6.63 6.34
N LEU A 176 10.71 6.71 6.87
CA LEU A 176 11.39 5.61 7.56
C LEU A 176 11.66 5.99 9.02
N LEU A 177 11.34 5.07 9.93
CA LEU A 177 11.75 5.10 11.33
C LEU A 177 12.78 4.01 11.58
N ASP A 178 13.96 4.39 12.06
CA ASP A 178 14.90 3.45 12.67
C ASP A 178 14.51 3.22 14.13
N THR A 179 14.21 1.98 14.47
CA THR A 179 13.77 1.57 15.82
C THR A 179 14.92 0.94 16.62
N ALA A 180 16.09 0.71 16.02
CA ALA A 180 17.20 0.03 16.69
C ALA A 180 17.61 0.73 17.99
N GLY A 181 17.61 -0.02 19.09
CA GLY A 181 18.01 0.49 20.40
C GLY A 181 17.02 1.45 21.06
N ARG A 182 15.80 1.62 20.51
CA ARG A 182 14.79 2.57 21.01
C ARG A 182 13.73 1.95 21.92
N ALA A 183 13.80 0.64 22.21
CA ALA A 183 12.83 -0.08 23.04
C ALA A 183 12.45 0.67 24.34
N THR A 184 13.45 1.05 25.14
CA THR A 184 13.24 1.72 26.43
C THR A 184 12.61 3.09 26.28
N GLU A 185 13.01 3.85 25.26
CA GLU A 185 12.46 5.17 24.95
C GLU A 185 10.98 5.06 24.56
N LEU A 186 10.66 4.14 23.64
CA LEU A 186 9.30 3.90 23.15
C LEU A 186 8.38 3.42 24.27
N GLN A 187 8.86 2.52 25.14
CA GLN A 187 8.12 2.06 26.31
C GLN A 187 7.80 3.21 27.27
N ALA A 188 8.76 4.10 27.53
CA ALA A 188 8.56 5.24 28.42
C ALA A 188 7.56 6.24 27.82
N GLN A 189 7.63 6.50 26.50
CA GLN A 189 6.65 7.34 25.81
C GLN A 189 5.25 6.73 25.83
N LEU A 190 5.13 5.41 25.61
CA LEU A 190 3.86 4.69 25.68
C LEU A 190 3.20 4.88 27.04
N GLY A 191 3.91 4.59 28.14
CA GLY A 191 3.37 4.69 29.49
C GLY A 191 2.84 6.09 29.83
N ALA A 192 3.47 7.15 29.31
CA ALA A 192 3.02 8.53 29.53
C ALA A 192 1.71 8.86 28.79
N VAL A 193 1.50 8.31 27.60
CA VAL A 193 0.28 8.54 26.80
C VAL A 193 -0.86 7.61 27.25
N GLU A 194 -0.52 6.36 27.57
CA GLU A 194 -1.47 5.33 28.01
C GLU A 194 -2.18 5.73 29.30
N ALA A 195 -1.48 6.30 30.29
CA ALA A 195 -2.08 6.77 31.52
C ALA A 195 -3.19 7.82 31.26
N SER A 196 -2.91 8.81 30.40
CA SER A 196 -3.90 9.84 30.03
C SER A 196 -5.09 9.27 29.25
N ALA A 197 -4.88 8.22 28.45
CA ALA A 197 -5.95 7.57 27.72
C ALA A 197 -6.84 6.72 28.64
N ALA A 198 -6.23 6.02 29.60
CA ALA A 198 -6.93 5.27 30.64
C ALA A 198 -7.82 6.18 31.50
N ASP A 199 -7.31 7.34 31.91
CA ASP A 199 -8.10 8.36 32.64
C ASP A 199 -9.29 8.87 31.82
N ALA A 200 -9.18 8.86 30.48
CA ALA A 200 -10.25 9.21 29.56
C ALA A 200 -11.16 8.02 29.19
N GLY A 201 -10.98 6.85 29.81
CA GLY A 201 -11.82 5.66 29.61
C GLY A 201 -11.42 4.78 28.42
N TYR A 202 -10.22 4.96 27.87
CA TYR A 202 -9.70 4.17 26.76
C TYR A 202 -8.72 3.10 27.23
N ARG A 203 -8.68 1.96 26.54
CA ARG A 203 -7.70 0.89 26.77
C ARG A 203 -7.15 0.36 25.45
N VAL A 204 -5.88 -0.03 25.42
CA VAL A 204 -5.28 -0.67 24.25
C VAL A 204 -5.50 -2.19 24.29
N VAL A 205 -5.83 -2.77 23.15
CA VAL A 205 -5.81 -4.21 22.90
C VAL A 205 -4.84 -4.46 21.76
N ALA A 206 -3.76 -5.19 22.03
CA ALA A 206 -2.81 -5.63 21.01
C ALA A 206 -3.02 -7.11 20.69
N TRP A 207 -2.82 -7.49 19.43
CA TRP A 207 -2.82 -8.88 19.01
C TRP A 207 -1.84 -9.11 17.87
N ARG A 208 -1.49 -10.38 17.68
CA ARG A 208 -0.66 -10.86 16.59
C ARG A 208 -1.51 -11.72 15.67
N ASP A 209 -1.35 -11.54 14.37
CA ASP A 209 -1.90 -12.32 13.26
C ASP A 209 -3.43 -12.24 13.12
N ALA A 210 -4.20 -12.71 14.10
CA ALA A 210 -5.66 -12.73 14.02
C ALA A 210 -6.33 -11.90 15.11
N ALA A 211 -7.24 -11.01 14.73
CA ALA A 211 -8.04 -10.21 15.65
C ALA A 211 -8.83 -11.12 16.60
N PRO A 212 -8.92 -10.82 17.91
CA PRO A 212 -9.69 -11.63 18.85
C PRO A 212 -11.16 -11.79 18.41
N ASP A 213 -11.73 -12.98 18.60
CA ASP A 213 -13.12 -13.26 18.18
C ASP A 213 -14.15 -12.32 18.82
N SER A 214 -13.87 -11.81 20.01
CA SER A 214 -14.72 -10.84 20.71
C SER A 214 -14.59 -9.41 20.18
N LEU A 215 -13.58 -9.10 19.37
CA LEU A 215 -13.26 -7.75 18.89
C LEU A 215 -13.44 -7.59 17.38
N VAL A 216 -13.34 -8.68 16.62
CA VAL A 216 -13.26 -8.63 15.14
C VAL A 216 -14.46 -7.95 14.46
N ASP A 217 -15.68 -8.03 15.01
CA ASP A 217 -16.83 -7.33 14.43
C ASP A 217 -16.70 -5.80 14.60
N ALA A 218 -16.30 -5.34 15.78
CA ALA A 218 -16.06 -3.91 16.05
C ALA A 218 -14.84 -3.39 15.27
N TYR A 219 -13.81 -4.23 15.11
CA TYR A 219 -12.66 -3.94 14.28
C TYR A 219 -13.04 -3.79 12.80
N ALA A 220 -13.85 -4.71 12.26
CA ALA A 220 -14.37 -4.63 10.89
C ALA A 220 -15.18 -3.35 10.68
N ALA A 221 -16.08 -3.02 11.61
CA ALA A 221 -16.86 -1.78 11.55
C ALA A 221 -15.97 -0.51 11.56
N ALA A 222 -14.86 -0.52 12.31
CA ALA A 222 -13.89 0.57 12.30
C ALA A 222 -13.12 0.67 10.96
N ARG A 223 -12.75 -0.46 10.34
CA ARG A 223 -12.14 -0.47 8.99
C ARG A 223 -13.11 0.04 7.92
N GLU A 224 -14.38 -0.35 7.98
CA GLU A 224 -15.40 0.19 7.05
C GLU A 224 -15.54 1.71 7.17
N HIS A 225 -15.54 2.24 8.40
CA HIS A 225 -15.61 3.70 8.61
C HIS A 225 -14.41 4.44 8.04
N MET A 226 -13.21 3.84 8.07
CA MET A 226 -12.01 4.46 7.50
C MET A 226 -12.20 4.79 6.02
N SER A 227 -12.72 3.87 5.21
CA SER A 227 -12.88 4.06 3.77
C SER A 227 -13.69 5.33 3.41
N ARG A 228 -14.53 5.81 4.34
CA ARG A 228 -15.37 7.00 4.19
C ARG A 228 -14.68 8.30 4.64
N ASP A 229 -13.62 8.20 5.43
CA ASP A 229 -12.92 9.32 6.09
C ASP A 229 -11.60 9.71 5.40
N ILE A 230 -11.16 8.97 4.36
CA ILE A 230 -9.94 9.27 3.60
C ILE A 230 -10.17 10.54 2.75
N PRO A 231 -9.35 11.60 2.91
CA PRO A 231 -9.38 12.74 2.01
C PRO A 231 -9.01 12.30 0.59
N ALA A 232 -9.99 12.16 -0.29
CA ALA A 232 -9.80 11.67 -1.66
C ALA A 232 -9.29 12.76 -2.63
N GLY A 233 -9.53 14.03 -2.30
CA GLY A 233 -9.23 15.16 -3.19
C GLY A 233 -9.77 14.92 -4.60
N ALA A 234 -8.88 14.79 -5.59
CA ALA A 234 -9.23 14.53 -6.97
C ALA A 234 -9.38 13.03 -7.33
N LEU A 235 -8.90 12.09 -6.50
CA LEU A 235 -8.87 10.66 -6.77
C LEU A 235 -10.23 10.00 -6.54
N GLN A 236 -10.52 8.95 -7.31
CA GLN A 236 -11.63 8.04 -7.03
C GLN A 236 -11.22 7.06 -5.92
N ILE A 237 -11.95 7.07 -4.82
CA ILE A 237 -11.78 6.11 -3.73
C ILE A 237 -13.06 5.29 -3.60
N ASP A 238 -12.94 3.98 -3.81
CA ASP A 238 -14.05 3.06 -3.64
C ASP A 238 -14.34 2.84 -2.15
N ALA A 239 -15.62 2.84 -1.78
CA ALA A 239 -16.02 2.53 -0.42
C ALA A 239 -15.82 1.03 -0.16
N GLU A 240 -15.08 0.69 0.89
CA GLU A 240 -14.83 -0.71 1.23
C GLU A 240 -15.83 -1.19 2.27
N ARG A 241 -16.50 -2.29 1.98
CA ARG A 241 -17.36 -2.99 2.94
C ARG A 241 -16.53 -3.96 3.76
N TRP A 242 -16.49 -3.76 5.08
CA TRP A 242 -15.75 -4.65 5.99
C TRP A 242 -16.69 -5.36 6.96
N ASP A 243 -16.63 -6.69 6.92
CA ASP A 243 -17.23 -7.55 7.94
C ASP A 243 -16.15 -8.48 8.53
N ARG A 244 -16.56 -9.30 9.50
CA ARG A 244 -15.70 -10.32 10.09
C ARG A 244 -15.08 -11.25 9.05
N ALA A 245 -15.83 -11.63 8.02
CA ALA A 245 -15.34 -12.56 7.01
C ALA A 245 -14.21 -11.91 6.18
N ARG A 246 -14.37 -10.64 5.78
CA ARG A 246 -13.32 -9.88 5.08
C ARG A 246 -12.07 -9.69 5.94
N VAL A 247 -12.21 -9.39 7.23
CA VAL A 247 -11.05 -9.34 8.15
C VAL A 247 -10.31 -10.67 8.17
N ARG A 248 -11.03 -11.79 8.36
CA ARG A 248 -10.42 -13.13 8.39
C ARG A 248 -9.78 -13.51 7.05
N ALA A 249 -10.37 -13.12 5.93
CA ALA A 249 -9.82 -13.35 4.61
C ALA A 249 -8.52 -12.56 4.39
N TRP A 250 -8.49 -11.28 4.77
CA TRP A 250 -7.29 -10.43 4.70
C TRP A 250 -6.16 -10.97 5.61
N GLU A 251 -6.47 -11.33 6.85
CA GLU A 251 -5.51 -11.97 7.77
C GLU A 251 -4.95 -13.26 7.17
N SER A 252 -5.82 -14.14 6.66
CA SER A 252 -5.42 -15.40 6.04
C SER A 252 -4.58 -15.20 4.77
N GLU A 253 -4.89 -14.18 3.96
CA GLU A 253 -4.12 -13.83 2.76
C GLU A 253 -2.67 -13.52 3.15
N LEU A 254 -2.46 -12.53 4.01
CA LEU A 254 -1.12 -12.10 4.43
C LEU A 254 -0.33 -13.22 5.13
N LEU A 255 -0.97 -13.96 6.03
CA LEU A 255 -0.33 -15.08 6.74
C LEU A 255 0.10 -16.20 5.79
N SER A 256 -0.67 -16.48 4.73
CA SER A 256 -0.30 -17.49 3.74
C SER A 256 0.92 -17.10 2.90
N GLY A 257 1.19 -15.79 2.79
CA GLY A 257 2.41 -15.24 2.18
C GLY A 257 3.61 -15.18 3.13
N GLY A 258 3.40 -15.50 4.41
CA GLY A 258 4.42 -15.44 5.46
C GLY A 258 4.53 -14.07 6.15
N THR A 259 3.63 -13.13 5.86
CA THR A 259 3.58 -11.82 6.51
C THR A 259 2.94 -11.97 7.89
N THR A 260 3.67 -11.57 8.94
CA THR A 260 3.12 -11.48 10.30
C THR A 260 2.40 -10.15 10.48
N LEU A 261 1.26 -10.14 11.17
CA LEU A 261 0.53 -8.91 11.50
C LEU A 261 0.71 -8.60 12.98
N LEU A 262 1.09 -7.37 13.31
CA LEU A 262 1.02 -6.85 14.67
C LEU A 262 0.02 -5.71 14.68
N SER A 263 -1.11 -5.89 15.36
CA SER A 263 -2.20 -4.92 15.35
C SER A 263 -2.51 -4.44 16.75
N CYS A 264 -2.98 -3.21 16.85
CA CYS A 264 -3.49 -2.64 18.10
C CYS A 264 -4.81 -1.93 17.83
N ALA A 265 -5.75 -2.02 18.77
CA ALA A 265 -6.96 -1.22 18.81
C ALA A 265 -7.04 -0.46 20.13
N VAL A 266 -7.56 0.76 20.09
CA VAL A 266 -8.05 1.44 21.28
C VAL A 266 -9.53 1.14 21.40
N VAL A 267 -9.92 0.63 22.57
CA VAL A 267 -11.31 0.32 22.91
C VAL A 267 -11.78 1.32 23.95
N ASP A 268 -12.99 1.82 23.81
CA ASP A 268 -13.60 2.73 24.77
C ASP A 268 -14.24 1.98 25.97
N ALA A 269 -14.88 2.74 26.86
CA ALA A 269 -15.55 2.19 28.05
C ALA A 269 -16.78 1.31 27.72
N GLY A 270 -17.38 1.49 26.54
CA GLY A 270 -18.51 0.71 26.04
C GLY A 270 -18.08 -0.62 25.41
N GLY A 271 -16.80 -0.75 25.04
CA GLY A 271 -16.26 -1.93 24.36
C GLY A 271 -16.13 -1.75 22.84
N ASP A 272 -16.43 -0.58 22.31
CA ASP A 272 -16.32 -0.26 20.89
C ASP A 272 -14.90 0.16 20.50
N VAL A 273 -14.52 -0.09 19.24
CA VAL A 273 -13.20 0.29 18.71
C VAL A 273 -13.20 1.78 18.37
N ALA A 274 -12.47 2.56 19.15
CA ALA A 274 -12.27 4.00 18.94
C ALA A 274 -11.22 4.31 17.86
N GLY A 275 -10.34 3.35 17.58
CA GLY A 275 -9.28 3.46 16.58
C GLY A 275 -8.41 2.22 16.54
N TYR A 276 -7.65 2.04 15.47
CA TYR A 276 -6.78 0.89 15.28
C TYR A 276 -5.51 1.24 14.50
N THR A 277 -4.53 0.35 14.59
CA THR A 277 -3.33 0.40 13.76
C THR A 277 -2.78 -0.99 13.45
N VAL A 278 -2.04 -1.11 12.35
CA VAL A 278 -1.45 -2.36 11.87
C VAL A 278 0.00 -2.15 11.43
N LEU A 279 0.88 -3.04 11.88
CA LEU A 279 2.20 -3.28 11.30
C LEU A 279 2.20 -4.60 10.54
N GLU A 280 2.66 -4.58 9.29
CA GLU A 280 2.91 -5.77 8.47
C GLU A 280 4.39 -6.10 8.49
N LEU A 281 4.74 -7.35 8.83
CA LEU A 281 6.11 -7.83 8.93
C LEU A 281 6.33 -8.89 7.84
N PRO A 282 6.77 -8.48 6.63
CA PRO A 282 7.00 -9.42 5.55
C PRO A 282 8.11 -10.43 5.89
N PRO A 283 8.12 -11.63 5.31
CA PRO A 283 9.15 -12.62 5.61
C PRO A 283 10.53 -12.20 5.10
N GLY A 284 11.58 -12.54 5.85
CA GLY A 284 12.97 -12.48 5.38
C GLY A 284 13.62 -11.08 5.25
N ARG A 285 12.95 -10.00 5.65
CA ARG A 285 13.46 -8.61 5.54
C ARG A 285 13.45 -7.91 6.90
N PRO A 286 14.42 -7.06 7.27
CA PRO A 286 14.44 -6.42 8.59
C PRO A 286 13.49 -5.20 8.69
N VAL A 287 12.40 -5.23 7.92
CA VAL A 287 11.43 -4.14 7.81
C VAL A 287 10.09 -4.51 8.42
N ALA A 288 9.33 -3.50 8.80
CA ALA A 288 7.89 -3.54 8.99
C ALA A 288 7.24 -2.37 8.25
N TYR A 289 6.01 -2.55 7.78
CA TYR A 289 5.22 -1.49 7.16
C TYR A 289 4.14 -1.05 8.14
N GLN A 290 4.20 0.20 8.56
CA GLN A 290 3.13 0.85 9.31
C GLN A 290 2.06 1.27 8.31
N ASP A 291 1.06 0.40 8.19
CA ASP A 291 -0.18 0.61 7.45
C ASP A 291 -1.12 1.51 8.28
N ASP A 292 -2.43 1.38 8.08
CA ASP A 292 -3.51 2.08 8.78
C ASP A 292 -3.16 2.53 10.21
N THR A 293 -3.40 3.80 10.50
CA THR A 293 -3.50 4.32 11.87
C THR A 293 -4.67 5.27 11.94
N ILE A 294 -5.80 4.77 12.43
CA ILE A 294 -7.08 5.47 12.38
C ILE A 294 -7.62 5.71 13.76
N VAL A 295 -8.19 6.91 13.95
CA VAL A 295 -9.01 7.26 15.10
C VAL A 295 -10.34 7.76 14.56
N LEU A 296 -11.42 7.08 14.94
CA LEU A 296 -12.77 7.42 14.49
C LEU A 296 -13.15 8.81 15.00
N GLY A 297 -13.89 9.56 14.17
CA GLY A 297 -14.24 10.97 14.40
C GLY A 297 -14.63 11.34 15.84
N PRO A 298 -15.59 10.63 16.46
CA PRO A 298 -16.03 10.91 17.83
C PRO A 298 -14.96 10.78 18.93
N HIS A 299 -13.85 10.09 18.66
CA HIS A 299 -12.78 9.79 19.63
C HIS A 299 -11.50 10.59 19.38
N ARG A 300 -11.51 11.51 18.41
CA ARG A 300 -10.36 12.39 18.13
C ARG A 300 -10.14 13.40 19.26
N GLY A 301 -8.92 13.93 19.38
CA GLY A 301 -8.54 14.90 20.41
C GLY A 301 -7.92 14.31 21.68
N HIS A 302 -7.92 12.98 21.83
CA HIS A 302 -7.36 12.27 23.01
C HIS A 302 -5.96 11.67 22.78
N ARG A 303 -5.24 12.13 21.74
CA ARG A 303 -3.92 11.61 21.33
C ARG A 303 -3.89 10.09 21.02
N LEU A 304 -5.03 9.48 20.71
CA LEU A 304 -5.14 8.03 20.48
C LEU A 304 -4.30 7.54 19.29
N GLY A 305 -4.10 8.35 18.25
CA GLY A 305 -3.23 7.97 17.12
C GLY A 305 -1.76 7.81 17.53
N LEU A 306 -1.28 8.65 18.46
CA LEU A 306 0.07 8.50 19.03
C LEU A 306 0.14 7.28 19.95
N LEU A 307 -0.92 7.05 20.76
CA LEU A 307 -1.02 5.87 21.63
C LEU A 307 -0.92 4.57 20.81
N LEU A 308 -1.70 4.48 19.72
CA LEU A 308 -1.72 3.34 18.81
C LEU A 308 -0.33 3.07 18.23
N LYS A 309 0.32 4.09 17.64
CA LYS A 309 1.66 3.93 17.05
C LYS A 309 2.70 3.50 18.08
N LEU A 310 2.71 4.12 19.26
CA LEU A 310 3.63 3.73 20.33
C LEU A 310 3.40 2.29 20.81
N ALA A 311 2.13 1.90 21.02
CA ALA A 311 1.78 0.54 21.42
C ALA A 311 2.23 -0.48 20.37
N ASN A 312 2.03 -0.18 19.09
CA ASN A 312 2.40 -1.10 18.01
C ASN A 312 3.93 -1.20 17.84
N LEU A 313 4.67 -0.10 18.00
CA LEU A 313 6.14 -0.08 17.97
C LEU A 313 6.78 -0.80 19.18
N VAL A 314 6.13 -0.76 20.34
CA VAL A 314 6.53 -1.57 21.50
C VAL A 314 6.28 -3.05 21.21
N ALA A 315 5.09 -3.41 20.70
CA ALA A 315 4.77 -4.77 20.30
C ALA A 315 5.74 -5.31 19.23
N LEU A 316 6.19 -4.47 18.29
CA LEU A 316 7.22 -4.80 17.31
C LEU A 316 8.54 -5.21 17.98
N HIS A 317 9.01 -4.43 18.95
CA HIS A 317 10.25 -4.74 19.69
C HIS A 317 10.15 -6.04 20.48
N GLU A 318 8.99 -6.33 21.06
CA GLU A 318 8.77 -7.55 21.83
C GLU A 318 8.69 -8.79 20.92
N ALA A 319 8.01 -8.68 19.78
CA ALA A 319 7.73 -9.81 18.89
C ALA A 319 8.83 -10.08 17.86
N ALA A 320 9.50 -9.04 17.37
CA ALA A 320 10.44 -9.12 16.26
C ALA A 320 11.51 -8.00 16.34
N PRO A 321 12.41 -8.03 17.36
CA PRO A 321 13.42 -7.00 17.58
C PRO A 321 14.43 -6.84 16.44
N GLU A 322 14.53 -7.82 15.53
CA GLU A 322 15.34 -7.74 14.32
C GLU A 322 14.74 -6.83 13.22
N ARG A 323 13.49 -6.40 13.38
CA ARG A 323 12.79 -5.51 12.44
C ARG A 323 13.03 -4.06 12.83
N THR A 324 14.17 -3.53 12.42
CA THR A 324 14.65 -2.22 12.87
C THR A 324 14.22 -1.06 11.98
N ARG A 325 13.58 -1.33 10.83
CA ARG A 325 13.15 -0.32 9.86
C ARG A 325 11.65 -0.33 9.70
N VAL A 326 10.97 0.76 10.09
CA VAL A 326 9.52 0.89 9.92
C VAL A 326 9.23 1.93 8.85
N HIS A 327 8.63 1.52 7.75
CA HIS A 327 8.20 2.42 6.67
C HIS A 327 6.73 2.77 6.80
N THR A 328 6.34 3.96 6.34
CA THR A 328 4.93 4.39 6.27
C THR A 328 4.74 5.37 5.12
N TRP A 329 3.53 5.42 4.58
CA TRP A 329 3.12 6.32 3.50
C TRP A 329 1.99 7.21 4.02
N ASN A 330 2.08 8.51 3.75
CA ASN A 330 1.00 9.44 4.06
C ASN A 330 0.88 10.49 2.97
N ALA A 331 -0.36 10.80 2.58
CA ALA A 331 -0.68 11.95 1.75
C ALA A 331 0.06 13.21 2.22
N ASP A 332 0.71 13.90 1.30
CA ASP A 332 1.58 15.05 1.55
C ASP A 332 0.83 16.22 2.21
N GLU A 333 -0.47 16.36 1.91
CA GLU A 333 -1.38 17.33 2.51
C GLU A 333 -1.82 16.96 3.94
N ASN A 334 -1.58 15.72 4.42
CA ASN A 334 -1.97 15.27 5.75
C ASN A 334 -1.00 15.74 6.85
N ALA A 335 -0.92 17.05 7.04
CA ALA A 335 -0.03 17.70 8.00
C ALA A 335 -0.19 17.19 9.45
N HIS A 336 -1.39 16.73 9.82
CA HIS A 336 -1.63 16.15 11.15
C HIS A 336 -0.86 14.84 11.36
N MET A 337 -0.98 13.90 10.42
CA MET A 337 -0.31 12.60 10.50
C MET A 337 1.22 12.75 10.36
N LEU A 338 1.66 13.62 9.44
CA LEU A 338 3.08 13.93 9.26
C LEU A 338 3.72 14.47 10.55
N ARG A 339 3.04 15.35 11.28
CA ARG A 339 3.53 15.87 12.57
C ARG A 339 3.64 14.78 13.64
N ILE A 340 2.74 13.79 13.66
CA ILE A 340 2.85 12.64 14.57
C ILE A 340 4.09 11.82 14.23
N ASN A 341 4.30 11.51 12.95
CA ASN A 341 5.45 10.74 12.48
C ASN A 341 6.78 11.44 12.77
N LEU A 342 6.87 12.73 12.47
CA LEU A 342 8.05 13.54 12.79
C LEU A 342 8.32 13.54 14.31
N GLY A 343 7.28 13.63 15.14
CA GLY A 343 7.40 13.55 16.59
C GLY A 343 7.91 12.19 17.11
N LEU A 344 7.63 11.10 16.39
CA LEU A 344 8.17 9.75 16.68
C LEU A 344 9.59 9.55 16.16
N GLY A 345 10.08 10.45 15.29
CA GLY A 345 11.41 10.39 14.69
C GLY A 345 11.45 9.74 13.31
N PHE A 346 10.31 9.62 12.61
CA PHE A 346 10.32 9.26 11.19
C PHE A 346 11.06 10.34 10.40
N ARG A 347 11.87 9.92 9.45
CA ARG A 347 12.58 10.77 8.50
C ARG A 347 12.12 10.51 7.07
N PRO A 348 12.25 11.48 6.15
CA PRO A 348 12.02 11.24 4.73
C PRO A 348 12.82 10.03 4.21
N TYR A 349 12.22 9.28 3.30
CA TYR A 349 12.84 8.18 2.57
C TYR A 349 12.61 8.33 1.05
N GLY A 350 11.44 8.84 0.67
CA GLY A 350 11.11 9.21 -0.71
C GLY A 350 9.68 9.73 -0.83
N LEU A 351 9.19 9.77 -2.05
CA LEU A 351 7.80 10.09 -2.39
C LEU A 351 7.21 8.98 -3.25
N SER A 352 5.91 8.74 -3.11
CA SER A 352 5.13 7.97 -4.09
C SER A 352 4.13 8.90 -4.75
N ALA A 353 4.07 8.89 -6.08
CA ALA A 353 3.12 9.68 -6.84
C ALA A 353 1.96 8.79 -7.28
N VAL A 354 0.74 9.20 -6.95
CA VAL A 354 -0.50 8.56 -7.38
C VAL A 354 -0.98 9.22 -8.66
N TRP A 355 -1.09 8.44 -9.71
CA TRP A 355 -1.53 8.87 -11.03
C TRP A 355 -2.89 8.25 -11.34
N GLU A 356 -3.84 9.05 -11.81
CA GLU A 356 -5.18 8.57 -12.17
C GLU A 356 -5.48 8.84 -13.65
N ARG A 357 -6.17 7.91 -14.30
CA ARG A 357 -6.82 8.12 -15.60
C ARG A 357 -8.28 7.74 -15.52
N ARG A 358 -9.18 8.70 -15.79
CA ARG A 358 -10.62 8.45 -15.90
C ARG A 358 -11.04 8.16 -17.33
N VAL A 359 -11.79 7.08 -17.51
CA VAL A 359 -12.34 6.68 -18.81
C VAL A 359 -13.81 7.05 -18.87
N ALA A 360 -14.18 7.89 -19.82
CA ALA A 360 -15.57 8.29 -20.03
C ALA A 360 -16.45 7.05 -20.36
N ALA A 361 -17.61 6.96 -19.70
CA ALA A 361 -18.50 5.79 -19.78
C ALA A 361 -19.05 5.52 -21.19
N ASP A 362 -19.01 6.51 -22.09
CA ASP A 362 -19.44 6.42 -23.49
C ASP A 362 -18.39 5.77 -24.42
N ARG A 363 -17.16 5.55 -23.95
CA ARG A 363 -16.05 4.96 -24.72
C ARG A 363 -15.83 3.46 -24.46
N ARG A 364 -16.82 2.74 -23.94
CA ARG A 364 -16.71 1.27 -23.82
C ARG A 364 -16.39 0.67 -25.19
N PRO A 365 -15.31 -0.11 -25.36
CA PRO A 365 -15.16 -0.92 -26.54
C PRO A 365 -16.31 -1.92 -26.56
N THR A 366 -17.20 -1.82 -27.55
CA THR A 366 -18.23 -2.84 -27.80
C THR A 366 -17.53 -4.19 -27.90
N SER A 367 -17.88 -5.10 -26.98
CA SER A 367 -17.49 -6.49 -27.04
C SER A 367 -17.94 -7.07 -28.38
N LEU A 368 -16.99 -7.59 -29.15
CA LEU A 368 -17.31 -8.43 -30.31
C LEU A 368 -17.88 -9.74 -29.76
N SER A 369 -19.16 -9.96 -30.05
CA SER A 369 -19.93 -11.18 -29.80
C SER A 369 -19.34 -12.42 -30.44
#